data_AF-A0A158CN14-F1
#
_entry.id   AF-A0A158CN14-F1
#
_cell.length_a   1.000
_cell.length_b   1.000
_cell.length_c   1.000
_cell.angle_alpha   90.00
_cell.angle_beta   90.00
_cell.angle_gamma   90.00
#
_symmetry.space_group_name_H-M   'P 1'
#
loop_
_entity.id
_entity.type
_entity.pdbx_description
1 polymer ?
#
loop_
_entity_poly.entity_id
_entity_poly.type
_entity_poly.pdbx_seq_one_letter_code
_entity_poly.pdbx_strand_id
1 'polypeptide(L)'
;MHMDSFRRTCAMAGFVMLAGVSGADARSIMVVTGTYGANCGAASGNATRDLTRQCDGRDTCAYVPTRTRGGDAVRACRKDLRVDWRCTDSEFHTAMLSPGADANSTLVLSCIEQSGPGR
;
A
#
# COMPACT_ATOMS: atom_id res chain seq x y z
N MET A 1 63.25 -36.51 -27.49
CA MET A 1 61.89 -36.92 -27.08
C MET A 1 61.22 -35.63 -26.59
N HIS A 2 60.52 -34.87 -27.41
CA HIS A 2 59.17 -35.05 -27.99
C HIS A 2 58.30 -33.90 -27.44
N MET A 3 57.51 -33.32 -28.34
CA MET A 3 56.82 -32.03 -28.25
C MET A 3 55.88 -31.82 -27.06
N ASP A 4 55.79 -30.54 -26.72
CA ASP A 4 54.63 -29.74 -26.31
C ASP A 4 53.23 -30.39 -26.36
N SER A 5 52.51 -30.28 -25.24
CA SER A 5 51.05 -30.38 -25.19
C SER A 5 50.51 -29.48 -24.08
N PHE A 6 50.41 -28.18 -24.38
CA PHE A 6 49.77 -27.19 -23.50
C PHE A 6 48.24 -27.28 -23.69
N ARG A 7 47.62 -28.33 -23.12
CA ARG A 7 46.16 -28.38 -22.93
C ARG A 7 45.85 -28.04 -21.49
N ARG A 8 45.42 -26.81 -21.25
CA ARG A 8 44.53 -26.50 -20.12
C ARG A 8 43.68 -25.29 -20.48
N THR A 9 42.67 -25.58 -21.27
CA THR A 9 41.49 -24.73 -21.49
C THR A 9 40.90 -24.38 -20.13
N CYS A 10 41.03 -23.11 -19.73
CA CYS A 10 40.22 -22.56 -18.66
C CYS A 10 38.77 -22.53 -19.16
N ALA A 11 37.97 -23.52 -18.77
CA ALA A 11 36.54 -23.49 -18.98
C ALA A 11 35.99 -22.24 -18.27
N MET A 12 35.62 -21.24 -19.07
CA MET A 12 34.87 -20.07 -18.61
C MET A 12 33.52 -20.58 -18.09
N ALA A 13 33.44 -20.81 -16.79
CA ALA A 13 32.19 -21.04 -16.09
C ALA A 13 31.41 -19.71 -16.07
N GLY A 14 30.64 -19.47 -17.14
CA GLY A 14 29.73 -18.35 -17.23
C GLY A 14 28.60 -18.53 -16.23
N PHE A 15 28.74 -17.95 -15.04
CA PHE A 15 27.62 -17.73 -14.14
C PHE A 15 26.68 -16.71 -14.80
N VAL A 16 25.64 -17.20 -15.46
CA VAL A 16 24.49 -16.39 -15.85
C VAL A 16 23.79 -15.99 -14.55
N MET A 17 24.07 -14.78 -14.06
CA MET A 17 23.29 -14.16 -12.99
C MET A 17 21.87 -13.93 -13.53
N LEU A 18 20.94 -14.79 -13.11
CA LEU A 18 19.51 -14.55 -13.25
C LEU A 18 19.20 -13.33 -12.39
N ALA A 19 19.10 -12.16 -13.02
CA ALA A 19 18.55 -10.98 -12.38
C ALA A 19 17.11 -11.33 -11.94
N GLY A 20 16.91 -11.48 -10.63
CA GLY A 20 15.58 -11.62 -10.06
C GLY A 20 14.76 -10.42 -10.47
N VAL A 21 13.80 -10.63 -11.38
CA VAL A 21 12.73 -9.68 -11.59
C VAL A 21 11.88 -9.80 -10.34
N SER A 22 12.17 -8.95 -9.35
CA SER A 22 11.19 -8.62 -8.32
C SER A 22 10.06 -7.91 -9.05
N GLY A 23 9.20 -8.69 -9.68
CA GLY A 23 7.87 -8.24 -10.05
C GLY A 23 7.16 -7.98 -8.74
N ALA A 24 7.33 -6.77 -8.20
CA ALA A 24 6.20 -6.11 -7.60
C ALA A 24 5.17 -6.08 -8.73
N ASP A 25 4.35 -7.13 -8.78
CA ASP A 25 3.18 -7.18 -9.64
C ASP A 25 2.51 -5.82 -9.45
N ALA A 26 2.18 -5.13 -10.55
CA ALA A 26 1.69 -3.77 -10.48
C ALA A 26 0.29 -3.78 -9.85
N ARG A 27 0.28 -3.91 -8.51
CA ARG A 27 -0.91 -4.03 -7.70
C ARG A 27 -1.38 -2.63 -7.43
N SER A 28 -2.47 -2.27 -8.08
CA SER A 28 -3.11 -0.99 -7.86
C SER A 28 -4.18 -1.13 -6.79
N ILE A 29 -4.23 -0.14 -5.91
CA ILE A 29 -5.31 0.08 -4.96
C ILE A 29 -6.61 0.32 -5.73
N MET A 30 -7.66 -0.36 -5.31
CA MET A 30 -9.04 -0.11 -5.68
C MET A 30 -9.86 0.10 -4.42
N VAL A 31 -10.26 1.33 -4.14
CA VAL A 31 -11.06 1.67 -2.97
C VAL A 31 -12.46 1.09 -3.12
N VAL A 32 -12.92 0.34 -2.12
CA VAL A 32 -14.26 -0.25 -2.07
C VAL A 32 -15.20 0.67 -1.33
N THR A 33 -14.84 1.08 -0.11
CA THR A 33 -15.59 2.06 0.66
C THR A 33 -14.71 2.80 1.65
N GLY A 34 -15.07 4.03 1.98
CA GLY A 34 -14.38 4.86 2.95
C GLY A 34 -15.35 5.73 3.72
N THR A 35 -15.34 5.59 5.04
CA THR A 35 -16.20 6.35 5.95
C THR A 35 -15.36 7.07 7.00
N TYR A 36 -15.51 8.39 7.07
CA TYR A 36 -14.88 9.24 8.06
C TYR A 36 -15.89 9.76 9.08
N GLY A 37 -15.76 9.34 10.34
CA GLY A 37 -16.59 9.76 11.46
C GLY A 37 -17.89 8.97 11.60
N ALA A 38 -17.90 7.70 11.22
CA ALA A 38 -19.07 6.82 11.40
C ALA A 38 -19.52 6.82 12.87
N ASN A 39 -18.56 6.80 13.79
CA ASN A 39 -18.81 6.86 15.24
C ASN A 39 -19.43 8.19 15.71
N CYS A 40 -19.37 9.24 14.88
CA CYS A 40 -19.92 10.56 15.14
C CYS A 40 -21.20 10.85 14.35
N GLY A 41 -21.77 9.84 13.69
CA GLY A 41 -22.98 9.98 12.86
C GLY A 41 -22.72 10.51 11.45
N ALA A 42 -21.47 10.46 10.95
CA ALA A 42 -21.21 10.77 9.56
C ALA A 42 -21.84 9.72 8.63
N ALA A 43 -22.25 10.16 7.44
CA ALA A 43 -22.80 9.26 6.43
C ALA A 43 -21.74 8.25 5.96
N SER A 44 -22.12 6.97 5.93
CA SER A 44 -21.29 5.92 5.35
C SER A 44 -20.93 6.25 3.91
N GLY A 45 -19.65 6.08 3.56
CA GLY A 45 -19.14 6.36 2.22
C GLY A 45 -18.90 7.84 1.91
N ASN A 46 -18.97 8.74 2.91
CA ASN A 46 -18.67 10.17 2.71
C ASN A 46 -17.25 10.43 2.19
N ALA A 47 -16.29 9.55 2.48
CA ALA A 47 -14.90 9.65 2.05
C ALA A 47 -14.59 8.76 0.83
N THR A 48 -15.46 7.83 0.44
CA THR A 48 -15.21 6.87 -0.65
C THR A 48 -14.81 7.58 -1.94
N ARG A 49 -15.61 8.54 -2.41
CA ARG A 49 -15.34 9.25 -3.67
C ARG A 49 -14.00 9.97 -3.66
N ASP A 50 -13.59 10.50 -2.52
CA ASP A 50 -12.34 11.23 -2.39
C ASP A 50 -11.14 10.28 -2.36
N LEU A 51 -11.25 9.20 -1.57
CA LEU A 51 -10.28 8.11 -1.53
C LEU A 51 -10.06 7.48 -2.91
N THR A 52 -11.14 7.16 -3.63
CA THR A 52 -11.08 6.63 -5.00
C THR A 52 -10.30 7.58 -5.91
N ARG A 53 -10.60 8.88 -5.88
CA ARG A 53 -9.88 9.85 -6.73
C ARG A 53 -8.40 10.00 -6.40
N GLN A 54 -8.04 9.90 -5.12
CA GLN A 54 -6.65 10.11 -4.68
C GLN A 54 -5.81 8.85 -4.80
N CYS A 55 -6.39 7.69 -4.50
CA CYS A 55 -5.66 6.44 -4.28
C CYS A 55 -5.87 5.37 -5.36
N ASP A 56 -6.98 5.37 -6.11
CA ASP A 56 -7.17 4.34 -7.13
C ASP A 56 -6.06 4.40 -8.20
N GLY A 57 -5.59 3.22 -8.60
CA GLY A 57 -4.52 3.10 -9.60
C GLY A 57 -3.10 3.24 -9.03
N ARG A 58 -2.94 3.56 -7.73
CA ARG A 58 -1.63 3.65 -7.07
C ARG A 58 -1.26 2.35 -6.38
N ASP A 59 0.03 2.08 -6.24
CA ASP A 59 0.56 1.02 -5.38
C ASP A 59 0.51 1.41 -3.90
N THR A 60 0.77 2.67 -3.58
CA THR A 60 0.79 3.22 -2.23
C THR A 60 0.16 4.61 -2.21
N CYS A 61 -0.71 4.86 -1.23
CA CYS A 61 -1.42 6.12 -1.08
C CYS A 61 -1.49 6.54 0.39
N ALA A 62 -0.93 7.72 0.69
CA ALA A 62 -1.04 8.35 1.99
C ALA A 62 -2.25 9.30 1.98
N TYR A 63 -3.36 8.87 2.58
CA TYR A 63 -4.57 9.66 2.71
C TYR A 63 -4.61 10.35 4.07
N VAL A 64 -4.65 11.68 4.05
CA VAL A 64 -4.90 12.49 5.24
C VAL A 64 -6.37 12.90 5.21
N PRO A 65 -7.21 12.45 6.17
CA PRO A 65 -8.57 12.95 6.26
C PRO A 65 -8.51 14.45 6.56
N THR A 66 -8.81 15.28 5.55
CA THR A 66 -8.86 16.73 5.73
C THR A 66 -9.93 17.03 6.76
N ARG A 67 -9.51 17.43 7.97
CA ARG A 67 -10.43 18.03 8.93
C ARG A 67 -10.93 19.31 8.26
N THR A 68 -12.15 19.28 7.72
CA THR A 68 -12.83 20.51 7.34
C THR A 68 -12.78 21.40 8.59
N ARG A 69 -11.99 22.47 8.54
CA ARG A 69 -12.04 23.60 9.49
C ARG A 69 -13.38 24.33 9.28
N GLY A 70 -14.49 23.59 9.33
CA GLY A 70 -15.83 24.13 9.43
C GLY A 70 -16.14 24.22 10.91
N GLY A 71 -16.23 25.45 11.40
CA GLY A 71 -16.25 25.79 12.82
C GLY A 71 -17.39 25.15 13.62
N ASP A 72 -17.12 25.02 14.91
CA ASP A 72 -18.07 25.08 16.02
C ASP A 72 -19.47 24.46 15.81
N ALA A 73 -19.55 23.13 15.90
CA ALA A 73 -20.69 22.35 16.43
C ALA A 73 -20.36 20.86 16.22
N VAL A 74 -19.84 20.08 17.17
CA VAL A 74 -20.21 19.85 18.56
C VAL A 74 -18.96 19.30 19.28
N ARG A 75 -18.74 19.69 20.54
CA ARG A 75 -17.62 19.26 21.41
C ARG A 75 -17.20 17.78 21.22
N ALA A 76 -15.92 17.56 20.93
CA ALA A 76 -15.13 16.37 21.28
C ALA A 76 -15.47 15.00 20.66
N CYS A 77 -16.24 14.89 19.58
CA CYS A 77 -16.33 13.59 18.90
C CYS A 77 -15.05 13.31 18.09
N ARG A 78 -14.17 12.46 18.65
CA ARG A 78 -12.98 11.97 17.95
C ARG A 78 -13.47 11.05 16.84
N LYS A 79 -13.29 11.46 15.57
CA LYS A 79 -13.77 10.71 14.40
C LYS A 79 -12.90 9.50 14.14
N ASP A 80 -13.52 8.35 13.91
CA ASP A 80 -12.87 7.20 13.30
C ASP A 80 -12.73 7.39 11.79
N LEU A 81 -11.79 6.68 11.17
CA LEU A 81 -11.73 6.55 9.71
C LEU A 81 -11.66 5.07 9.41
N ARG A 82 -12.62 4.54 8.67
CA ARG A 82 -12.56 3.18 8.16
C ARG A 82 -12.51 3.20 6.65
N VAL A 83 -11.55 2.50 6.08
CA VAL A 83 -11.39 2.35 4.64
C VAL A 83 -11.19 0.89 4.32
N ASP A 84 -12.02 0.39 3.41
CA ASP A 84 -11.90 -0.93 2.81
C ASP A 84 -11.42 -0.72 1.37
N TRP A 85 -10.29 -1.34 1.01
CA TRP A 85 -9.75 -1.35 -0.35
C TRP A 85 -9.37 -2.77 -0.75
N ARG A 86 -9.17 -2.97 -2.04
CA ARG A 86 -8.65 -4.22 -2.57
C ARG A 86 -7.52 -3.93 -3.55
N CYS A 87 -6.62 -4.88 -3.69
CA CYS A 87 -5.59 -4.86 -4.72
C CYS A 87 -6.07 -5.63 -5.96
N THR A 88 -5.47 -5.37 -7.12
CA THR A 88 -5.84 -5.99 -8.41
C THR A 88 -5.73 -7.50 -8.46
N ASP A 89 -4.93 -8.09 -7.58
CA ASP A 89 -4.74 -9.53 -7.40
C ASP A 89 -5.79 -10.19 -6.49
N SER A 90 -6.86 -9.46 -6.12
CA SER A 90 -7.99 -9.89 -5.27
C SER A 90 -7.71 -9.90 -3.76
N GLU A 91 -6.61 -9.31 -3.31
CA GLU A 91 -6.35 -9.10 -1.90
C GLU A 91 -7.26 -8.00 -1.34
N PHE A 92 -8.02 -8.31 -0.28
CA PHE A 92 -8.87 -7.34 0.41
C PHE A 92 -8.19 -6.85 1.68
N HIS A 93 -8.18 -5.53 1.84
CA HIS A 93 -7.55 -4.84 2.95
C HIS A 93 -8.55 -3.90 3.62
N THR A 94 -8.48 -3.87 4.94
CA THR A 94 -9.25 -2.93 5.76
C THR A 94 -8.31 -2.22 6.70
N ALA A 95 -8.35 -0.90 6.70
CA ALA A 95 -7.66 -0.08 7.70
C ALA A 95 -8.66 0.77 8.45
N MET A 96 -8.40 0.89 9.74
CA MET A 96 -9.21 1.69 10.64
C MET A 96 -8.29 2.58 11.47
N LEU A 97 -8.54 3.89 11.43
CA LEU A 97 -7.99 4.82 12.39
C LEU A 97 -8.97 4.96 13.55
N SER A 98 -8.49 4.62 14.74
CA SER A 98 -9.24 4.74 15.97
C SER A 98 -9.60 6.20 16.27
N PRO A 99 -10.73 6.44 16.94
CA PRO A 99 -11.14 7.75 17.38
C PRO A 99 -10.11 8.33 18.37
N GLY A 100 -9.28 9.26 17.89
CA GLY A 100 -8.22 9.88 18.68
C GLY A 100 -6.80 9.58 18.24
N ALA A 101 -6.65 8.91 17.10
CA ALA A 101 -5.51 9.14 16.24
C ALA A 101 -5.33 10.67 16.07
N ASP A 102 -4.09 11.15 16.21
CA ASP A 102 -3.76 12.56 16.10
C ASP A 102 -4.37 13.18 14.84
N ALA A 103 -4.58 14.49 14.86
CA ALA A 103 -5.16 15.21 13.72
C ALA A 103 -4.38 15.03 12.41
N ASN A 104 -3.13 14.58 12.51
CA ASN A 104 -2.20 14.32 11.40
C ASN A 104 -1.99 12.82 11.14
N SER A 105 -2.77 11.94 11.77
CA SER A 105 -2.70 10.52 11.49
C SER A 105 -3.08 10.27 10.04
N THR A 106 -2.10 9.81 9.29
CA THR A 106 -2.20 9.54 7.86
C THR A 106 -2.53 8.07 7.69
N LEU A 107 -3.59 7.78 6.94
CA LEU A 107 -3.91 6.42 6.56
C LEU A 107 -3.08 6.07 5.33
N VAL A 108 -2.20 5.08 5.46
CA VAL A 108 -1.42 4.59 4.32
C VAL A 108 -2.10 3.33 3.79
N LEU A 109 -2.65 3.43 2.57
CA LEU A 109 -3.07 2.29 1.79
C LEU A 109 -1.86 1.82 1.00
N SER A 110 -1.57 0.52 1.04
CA SER A 110 -0.50 -0.05 0.23
C SER A 110 -0.94 -1.41 -0.29
N CYS A 111 -0.58 -1.66 -1.55
CA CYS A 111 -0.77 -2.89 -2.26
C CYS A 111 0.56 -3.52 -2.66
N ILE A 112 1.69 -2.99 -2.18
CA ILE A 112 2.96 -3.69 -2.31
C ILE A 112 2.89 -4.93 -1.43
N GLU A 113 3.30 -6.10 -1.95
CA GLU A 113 3.68 -7.21 -1.09
C GLU A 113 4.69 -6.64 -0.10
N GLN A 114 4.28 -6.47 1.16
CA GLN A 114 5.24 -6.48 2.22
C GLN A 114 5.75 -7.92 2.23
N SER A 115 6.75 -8.20 1.39
CA SER A 115 7.64 -9.34 1.56
C SER A 115 8.33 -9.14 2.89
N GLY A 116 7.58 -9.31 3.97
CA GLY A 116 8.12 -9.39 5.31
C GLY A 116 9.09 -10.56 5.29
N PRO A 117 10.25 -10.47 5.95
CA PRO A 117 11.13 -11.60 6.14
C PRO A 117 10.43 -12.64 7.02
N GLY A 118 9.54 -13.44 6.42
CA GLY A 118 8.86 -14.58 7.02
C GLY A 118 9.79 -15.79 6.93
N ARG A 119 10.20 -16.25 8.11
CA ARG A 119 11.16 -17.34 8.37
C ARG A 119 10.69 -18.70 7.92
#